data_AF-A0A6A5Y4U9-F1
#
_entry.id   AF-A0A6A5Y4U9-F1
#
_cell.length_a   1.000
_cell.length_b   1.000
_cell.length_c   1.000
_cell.angle_alpha   90.00
_cell.angle_beta   90.00
_cell.angle_gamma   90.00
#
_symmetry.space_group_name_H-M   'P 1'
#
loop_
_entity.id
_entity.type
_entity.pdbx_description
1 polymer ?
#
loop_
_entity_poly.entity_id
_entity_poly.type
_entity_poly.pdbx_seq_one_letter_code
_entity_poly.pdbx_strand_id
1 'polypeptide(L)'
;MSQASGHEGVDPQFLWILPEQFEVTELAKDLVERGVSFRINAPLHLLYRIEHLLGLGTRYIAHFTDDQAYRRYGVAWRAFCKEEYGSEQKIRFSDYHRHKVIQEDLNLIGLDMHGGLLSRVEKGDSLDMTDILVLDPQKASKFFNIGIKLPSENPEYPKSLCEAATMFADLSRLIKPKMTMKEYEAAIEECKDSNEKWELERKKFRLKILDRYRKALIELAIEEQLSGMKGNKRAGLWDD
;
A
#
# COMPACT_ATOMS: atom_id res chain seq x y z
N MET A 1 15.79 -22.65 -8.36
CA MET A 1 16.69 -22.35 -7.23
C MET A 1 17.59 -21.20 -7.66
N SER A 2 17.18 -19.97 -7.34
CA SER A 2 17.93 -18.75 -7.67
C SER A 2 18.70 -18.34 -6.42
N GLN A 3 19.98 -18.04 -6.60
CA GLN A 3 20.90 -17.62 -5.55
C GLN A 3 20.41 -16.32 -4.94
N ALA A 4 20.03 -16.36 -3.66
CA ALA A 4 19.84 -15.18 -2.84
C ALA A 4 21.22 -14.67 -2.42
N SER A 5 21.75 -13.70 -3.14
CA SER A 5 22.86 -12.88 -2.65
C SER A 5 22.34 -12.04 -1.49
N GLY A 6 22.79 -12.37 -0.28
CA GLY A 6 22.46 -11.67 0.94
C GLY A 6 22.86 -10.21 0.87
N HIS A 7 21.86 -9.34 0.85
CA HIS A 7 21.87 -8.13 1.63
C HIS A 7 20.87 -8.37 2.76
N GLU A 8 21.29 -8.15 4.01
CA GLU A 8 20.39 -7.87 5.14
C GLU A 8 19.65 -6.56 4.88
N GLY A 9 18.81 -6.55 3.84
CA GLY A 9 18.05 -5.39 3.41
C GLY A 9 16.63 -5.48 3.93
N VAL A 10 16.05 -4.33 4.26
CA VAL A 10 14.61 -4.21 4.48
C VAL A 10 13.85 -4.72 3.26
N ASP A 11 12.72 -5.41 3.52
CA ASP A 11 11.81 -5.90 2.48
C ASP A 11 11.58 -4.78 1.42
N PRO A 12 11.89 -5.01 0.14
CA PRO A 12 11.70 -4.00 -0.91
C PRO A 12 10.29 -3.41 -0.97
N GLN A 13 9.29 -4.14 -0.46
CA GLN A 13 7.90 -3.68 -0.37
C GLN A 13 7.71 -2.56 0.67
N PHE A 14 8.59 -2.45 1.66
CA PHE A 14 8.57 -1.36 2.63
C PHE A 14 9.01 -0.04 2.00
N LEU A 15 9.84 -0.08 0.95
CA LEU A 15 10.26 1.12 0.23
C LEU A 15 9.11 1.83 -0.50
N TRP A 16 7.98 1.15 -0.68
CA TRP A 16 6.76 1.76 -1.18
C TRP A 16 5.95 2.38 -0.03
N ILE A 17 5.87 3.71 -0.05
CA ILE A 17 4.95 4.48 0.79
C ILE A 17 3.65 4.66 0.01
N LEU A 18 2.75 3.68 0.19
CA LEU A 18 1.42 3.69 -0.41
C LEU A 18 0.49 4.63 0.38
N PRO A 19 -0.60 5.14 -0.22
CA PRO A 19 -1.71 5.72 0.56
C PRO A 19 -2.28 4.70 1.57
N GLU A 20 -3.14 5.12 2.49
CA GLU A 20 -3.86 4.16 3.38
C GLU A 20 -5.07 3.51 2.69
N GLN A 21 -5.67 4.21 1.74
CA GLN A 21 -6.83 3.73 1.00
C GLN A 21 -6.53 3.78 -0.48
N PHE A 22 -7.19 2.94 -1.27
CA PHE A 22 -7.07 3.00 -2.70
C PHE A 22 -7.60 4.34 -3.21
N GLU A 23 -6.75 5.08 -3.91
CA GLU A 23 -7.11 6.31 -4.60
C GLU A 23 -7.07 6.05 -6.10
N VAL A 24 -8.22 6.10 -6.76
CA VAL A 24 -8.36 5.85 -8.20
C VAL A 24 -7.83 7.04 -9.01
N THR A 25 -7.11 6.79 -10.11
CA THR A 25 -6.65 7.85 -11.02
C THR A 25 -7.80 8.44 -11.84
N GLU A 26 -7.65 9.66 -12.35
CA GLU A 26 -8.65 10.27 -13.25
C GLU A 26 -8.93 9.41 -14.48
N LEU A 27 -7.88 8.81 -15.07
CA LEU A 27 -8.03 7.87 -16.19
C LEU A 27 -8.94 6.69 -15.82
N ALA A 28 -8.78 6.14 -14.63
CA ALA A 28 -9.59 5.02 -14.17
C ALA A 28 -11.03 5.42 -13.85
N LYS A 29 -11.26 6.62 -13.29
CA LYS A 29 -12.61 7.17 -13.11
C LYS A 29 -13.36 7.31 -14.44
N ASP A 30 -12.72 7.89 -15.45
CA ASP A 30 -13.28 8.03 -16.80
C ASP A 30 -13.70 6.67 -17.40
N LEU A 31 -12.94 5.62 -17.13
CA LEU A 31 -13.23 4.28 -17.63
C LEU A 31 -14.42 3.62 -16.90
N VAL A 32 -14.60 3.89 -15.62
CA VAL A 32 -15.75 3.42 -14.82
C VAL A 32 -17.03 4.10 -15.28
N GLU A 33 -17.00 5.42 -15.47
CA GLU A 33 -18.18 6.22 -15.86
C GLU A 33 -18.75 5.85 -17.23
N ARG A 34 -17.92 5.36 -18.15
CA ARG A 34 -18.34 4.96 -19.51
C ARG A 34 -19.09 3.63 -19.58
N GLY A 35 -19.37 2.98 -18.44
CA GLY A 35 -20.29 1.85 -18.34
C GLY A 35 -19.86 0.60 -19.12
N VAL A 36 -18.56 0.40 -19.32
CA VAL A 36 -18.04 -0.70 -20.14
C VAL A 36 -18.24 -2.03 -19.42
N SER A 37 -19.29 -2.73 -19.86
CA SER A 37 -19.66 -4.14 -19.66
C SER A 37 -18.79 -4.96 -18.67
N PHE A 38 -19.46 -5.48 -17.65
CA PHE A 38 -18.98 -6.42 -16.63
C PHE A 38 -18.57 -7.78 -17.24
N ARG A 39 -17.43 -7.83 -17.94
CA ARG A 39 -16.77 -9.11 -18.19
C ARG A 39 -15.89 -9.46 -16.99
N ILE A 40 -16.08 -10.66 -16.46
CA ILE A 40 -15.19 -11.25 -15.46
C ILE A 40 -13.77 -11.25 -16.05
N ASN A 41 -12.78 -10.81 -15.26
CA ASN A 41 -11.37 -10.65 -15.64
C ASN A 41 -11.04 -9.40 -16.51
N ALA A 42 -11.92 -8.40 -16.58
CA ALA A 42 -11.58 -7.11 -17.16
C ALA A 42 -11.01 -6.16 -16.07
N PRO A 43 -9.94 -5.39 -16.34
CA PRO A 43 -9.39 -4.41 -15.39
C PRO A 43 -10.42 -3.39 -14.86
N LEU A 44 -11.50 -3.13 -15.61
CA LEU A 44 -12.59 -2.25 -15.19
C LEU A 44 -13.49 -2.88 -14.12
N HIS A 45 -13.62 -4.20 -14.12
CA HIS A 45 -14.34 -4.92 -13.08
C HIS A 45 -13.60 -4.83 -11.74
N LEU A 46 -12.26 -4.73 -11.76
CA LEU A 46 -11.46 -4.52 -10.56
C LEU A 46 -11.77 -3.17 -9.90
N LEU A 47 -11.82 -2.09 -10.68
CA LEU A 47 -12.07 -0.74 -10.17
C LEU A 47 -13.40 -0.68 -9.41
N TYR A 48 -14.45 -1.24 -9.99
CA TYR A 48 -15.76 -1.35 -9.36
C TYR A 48 -15.75 -2.22 -8.08
N ARG A 49 -15.01 -3.35 -8.09
CA ARG A 49 -14.86 -4.19 -6.88
C ARG A 49 -14.10 -3.45 -5.78
N ILE A 50 -13.04 -2.72 -6.12
CA ILE A 50 -12.27 -1.95 -5.16
C ILE A 50 -13.12 -0.81 -4.60
N GLU A 51 -13.87 -0.06 -5.42
CA GLU A 51 -14.83 0.94 -4.93
C GLU A 51 -15.85 0.32 -3.95
N HIS A 52 -16.34 -0.89 -4.21
CA HIS A 52 -17.21 -1.60 -3.29
C HIS A 52 -16.49 -1.98 -1.98
N LEU A 53 -15.25 -2.48 -2.05
CA LEU A 53 -14.45 -2.82 -0.86
C LEU A 53 -14.10 -1.57 -0.02
N LEU A 54 -14.01 -0.40 -0.64
CA LEU A 54 -13.81 0.89 0.03
C LEU A 54 -15.11 1.48 0.62
N GLY A 55 -16.26 0.81 0.44
CA GLY A 55 -17.55 1.27 0.94
C GLY A 55 -18.15 2.44 0.16
N LEU A 56 -17.64 2.74 -1.05
CA LEU A 56 -18.11 3.84 -1.89
C LEU A 56 -19.28 3.46 -2.81
N GLY A 57 -19.67 2.17 -2.85
CA GLY A 57 -20.77 1.67 -3.69
C GLY A 57 -21.68 0.66 -2.97
N THR A 58 -23.00 0.84 -3.09
CA THR A 58 -24.07 0.06 -2.43
C THR A 58 -24.70 -1.03 -3.32
N ARG A 59 -24.00 -1.54 -4.34
CA ARG A 59 -24.62 -2.44 -5.33
C ARG A 59 -24.00 -3.83 -5.32
N TYR A 60 -24.85 -4.81 -4.97
CA TYR A 60 -24.59 -6.24 -5.10
C TYR A 60 -23.94 -6.58 -6.45
N ILE A 61 -22.74 -7.17 -6.39
CA ILE A 61 -22.13 -7.77 -7.57
C ILE A 61 -22.68 -9.18 -7.70
N ALA A 62 -23.59 -9.38 -8.66
CA ALA A 62 -23.90 -10.72 -9.13
C ALA A 62 -22.73 -11.19 -10.00
N HIS A 63 -21.89 -12.08 -9.47
CA HIS A 63 -20.87 -12.74 -10.28
C HIS A 63 -21.56 -13.72 -11.23
N PHE A 64 -21.67 -13.37 -12.51
CA PHE A 64 -22.09 -14.31 -13.55
C PHE A 64 -20.88 -15.13 -14.02
N THR A 65 -20.37 -16.00 -13.15
CA THR A 65 -19.35 -16.97 -13.56
C THR A 65 -20.03 -18.04 -14.41
N ASP A 66 -19.50 -18.37 -15.59
CA ASP A 66 -19.99 -19.53 -16.34
C ASP A 66 -19.87 -20.81 -15.49
N ASP A 67 -20.72 -21.80 -15.76
CA ASP A 67 -20.79 -23.06 -14.99
C ASP A 67 -19.45 -23.82 -14.94
N GLN A 68 -18.55 -23.59 -15.89
CA GLN A 68 -17.24 -24.25 -15.94
C GLN A 68 -16.22 -23.54 -15.04
N ALA A 69 -16.21 -22.21 -15.04
CA ALA A 69 -15.43 -21.37 -14.14
C ALA A 69 -15.88 -21.59 -12.69
N TYR A 70 -17.19 -21.60 -12.43
CA TYR A 70 -17.73 -21.89 -11.11
C TYR A 70 -17.25 -23.25 -10.57
N ARG A 71 -17.30 -24.30 -11.41
CA ARG A 71 -16.77 -25.63 -11.05
C ARG A 71 -15.26 -25.63 -10.78
N ARG A 72 -14.48 -24.90 -11.57
CA ARG A 72 -13.02 -24.75 -11.36
C ARG A 72 -12.72 -24.10 -10.01
N TYR A 73 -13.40 -23.02 -9.66
CA TYR A 73 -13.26 -22.41 -8.33
C TYR A 73 -13.69 -23.37 -7.23
N GLY A 74 -14.75 -24.17 -7.42
CA GLY A 74 -15.19 -25.16 -6.43
C GLY A 74 -14.15 -26.25 -6.14
N VAL A 75 -13.40 -26.70 -7.16
CA VAL A 75 -12.27 -27.62 -6.97
C VAL A 75 -11.12 -26.92 -6.25
N ALA A 76 -10.77 -25.71 -6.68
CA ALA A 76 -9.68 -24.92 -6.07
C ALA A 76 -9.97 -24.56 -4.60
N TRP A 77 -11.22 -24.25 -4.27
CA TRP A 77 -11.68 -24.00 -2.90
C TRP A 77 -11.49 -25.21 -1.99
N ARG A 78 -11.93 -26.40 -2.41
CA ARG A 78 -11.74 -27.63 -1.63
C ARG A 78 -10.26 -27.94 -1.41
N ALA A 79 -9.44 -27.77 -2.44
CA ALA A 79 -7.99 -27.95 -2.35
C ALA A 79 -7.39 -26.97 -1.34
N PHE A 80 -7.72 -25.68 -1.45
CA PHE A 80 -7.28 -24.63 -0.53
C PHE A 80 -7.69 -24.92 0.93
N CYS A 81 -8.95 -25.28 1.17
CA CYS A 81 -9.42 -25.60 2.52
C CYS A 81 -8.71 -26.83 3.12
N LYS A 82 -8.42 -27.84 2.29
CA LYS A 82 -7.66 -29.01 2.71
C LYS A 82 -6.21 -28.66 3.04
N GLU A 83 -5.57 -27.82 2.23
CA GLU A 83 -4.18 -27.39 2.41
C GLU A 83 -4.00 -26.53 3.66
N GLU A 84 -4.80 -25.48 3.81
CA GLU A 84 -4.61 -24.47 4.87
C GLU A 84 -5.22 -24.88 6.21
N TYR A 85 -6.25 -25.73 6.20
CA TYR A 85 -7.03 -26.05 7.41
C TYR A 85 -7.21 -27.54 7.68
N GLY A 86 -6.73 -28.42 6.79
CA GLY A 86 -6.95 -29.86 6.91
C GLY A 86 -8.42 -30.29 6.83
N SER A 87 -9.36 -29.41 6.46
CA SER A 87 -10.80 -29.69 6.40
C SER A 87 -11.53 -28.86 5.36
N GLU A 88 -12.51 -29.45 4.65
CA GLU A 88 -13.16 -28.82 3.48
C GLU A 88 -14.22 -27.74 3.81
N GLN A 89 -14.52 -27.46 5.08
CA GLN A 89 -15.71 -26.64 5.45
C GLN A 89 -15.42 -25.43 6.35
N LYS A 90 -14.16 -25.06 6.58
CA LYS A 90 -13.85 -23.94 7.50
C LYS A 90 -14.26 -22.57 6.93
N ILE A 91 -14.30 -22.43 5.60
CA ILE A 91 -14.61 -21.18 4.89
C ILE A 91 -15.74 -21.44 3.89
N ARG A 92 -16.68 -20.49 3.78
CA ARG A 92 -17.75 -20.56 2.77
C ARG A 92 -17.17 -20.37 1.37
N PHE A 93 -17.63 -21.17 0.42
CA PHE A 93 -17.23 -21.05 -0.98
C PHE A 93 -17.38 -19.61 -1.54
N SER A 94 -18.44 -18.90 -1.15
CA SER A 94 -18.68 -17.50 -1.53
C SER A 94 -17.53 -16.58 -1.13
N ASP A 95 -17.00 -16.75 0.08
CA ASP A 95 -15.97 -15.89 0.65
C ASP A 95 -14.65 -16.17 -0.05
N TYR A 96 -14.30 -17.46 -0.20
CA TYR A 96 -13.16 -17.88 -1.02
C TYR A 96 -13.23 -17.32 -2.44
N HIS A 97 -14.35 -17.52 -3.14
CA HIS A 97 -14.50 -17.09 -4.52
C HIS A 97 -14.34 -15.57 -4.65
N ARG A 98 -14.96 -14.80 -3.76
CA ARG A 98 -14.84 -13.35 -3.73
C ARG A 98 -13.39 -12.90 -3.57
N HIS A 99 -12.68 -13.41 -2.56
CA HIS A 99 -11.29 -13.01 -2.29
C HIS A 99 -10.32 -13.53 -3.36
N LYS A 100 -10.56 -14.71 -3.93
CA LYS A 100 -9.76 -15.26 -5.02
C LYS A 100 -9.81 -14.38 -6.26
N VAL A 101 -11.02 -13.95 -6.65
CA VAL A 101 -11.15 -13.08 -7.81
C VAL A 101 -10.57 -11.68 -7.55
N ILE A 102 -10.70 -11.14 -6.33
CA ILE A 102 -10.00 -9.88 -5.97
C ILE A 102 -8.49 -10.04 -6.15
N GLN A 103 -7.90 -11.15 -5.69
CA GLN A 103 -6.47 -11.41 -5.87
C GLN A 103 -6.09 -11.51 -7.35
N GLU A 104 -6.87 -12.25 -8.14
CA GLU A 104 -6.65 -12.39 -9.58
C GLU A 104 -6.73 -11.03 -10.29
N ASP A 105 -7.72 -10.22 -9.94
CA ASP A 105 -7.90 -8.88 -10.49
C ASP A 105 -6.73 -7.94 -10.09
N LEU A 106 -6.27 -7.97 -8.84
CA LEU A 106 -5.08 -7.22 -8.39
C LEU A 106 -3.84 -7.62 -9.20
N ASN A 107 -3.61 -8.93 -9.36
CA ASN A 107 -2.48 -9.46 -10.14
C ASN A 107 -2.56 -9.01 -11.60
N LEU A 108 -3.77 -8.94 -12.16
CA LEU A 108 -4.01 -8.41 -13.50
C LEU A 108 -3.64 -6.95 -13.66
N ILE A 109 -3.47 -6.16 -12.61
CA ILE A 109 -3.03 -4.76 -12.70
C ILE A 109 -1.65 -4.50 -12.08
N GLY A 110 -0.93 -5.54 -11.66
CA GLY A 110 0.42 -5.39 -11.11
C GLY A 110 0.46 -5.16 -9.60
N LEU A 111 -0.60 -5.56 -8.88
CA LEU A 111 -0.65 -5.56 -7.42
C LEU A 111 -0.85 -7.00 -6.91
N ASP A 112 -0.51 -7.28 -5.66
CA ASP A 112 -0.86 -8.54 -4.98
C ASP A 112 -1.15 -8.26 -3.50
N MET A 113 -1.62 -9.26 -2.77
CA MET A 113 -1.88 -9.15 -1.34
C MET A 113 -0.77 -9.83 -0.53
N HIS A 114 -0.26 -9.13 0.47
CA HIS A 114 0.63 -9.72 1.46
C HIS A 114 -0.10 -10.85 2.22
N GLY A 115 0.60 -11.95 2.52
CA GLY A 115 -0.01 -13.14 3.12
C GLY A 115 -0.97 -13.92 2.19
N GLY A 116 -1.15 -13.47 0.94
CA GLY A 116 -1.94 -14.13 -0.08
C GLY A 116 -3.42 -14.26 0.25
N LEU A 117 -4.05 -15.28 -0.35
CA LEU A 117 -5.48 -15.51 -0.22
C LEU A 117 -5.90 -15.87 1.21
N LEU A 118 -5.07 -16.61 1.94
CA LEU A 118 -5.36 -17.04 3.30
C LEU A 118 -5.56 -15.85 4.25
N SER A 119 -4.57 -14.95 4.29
CA SER A 119 -4.64 -13.75 5.12
C SER A 119 -5.91 -12.94 4.83
N ARG A 120 -6.28 -12.86 3.55
CA ARG A 120 -7.47 -12.13 3.13
C ARG A 120 -8.78 -12.75 3.62
N VAL A 121 -8.90 -14.06 3.47
CA VAL A 121 -10.11 -14.77 3.88
C VAL A 121 -10.33 -14.70 5.39
N GLU A 122 -9.25 -14.65 6.19
CA GLU A 122 -9.33 -14.54 7.64
C GLU A 122 -9.63 -13.11 8.13
N LYS A 123 -9.15 -12.08 7.43
CA LYS A 123 -9.37 -10.66 7.78
C LYS A 123 -10.71 -10.07 7.32
N GLY A 124 -11.41 -10.72 6.40
CA GLY A 124 -12.71 -10.28 5.91
C GLY A 124 -12.63 -9.18 4.84
N ASP A 125 -13.56 -8.20 4.88
CA ASP A 125 -13.86 -7.33 3.73
C ASP A 125 -13.06 -6.01 3.65
N SER A 126 -12.36 -5.59 4.69
CA SER A 126 -11.58 -4.33 4.66
C SER A 126 -10.23 -4.52 3.98
N LEU A 127 -9.98 -3.89 2.82
CA LEU A 127 -8.69 -3.95 2.14
C LEU A 127 -7.93 -2.63 2.35
N ASP A 128 -6.87 -2.65 3.15
CA ASP A 128 -5.95 -1.52 3.33
C ASP A 128 -4.81 -1.63 2.31
N MET A 129 -4.36 -0.50 1.78
CA MET A 129 -3.18 -0.45 0.90
C MET A 129 -1.90 -0.88 1.65
N THR A 130 -1.89 -0.88 2.97
CA THR A 130 -0.81 -1.48 3.78
C THR A 130 -0.63 -2.97 3.55
N ASP A 131 -1.65 -3.64 3.05
CA ASP A 131 -1.65 -5.10 2.84
C ASP A 131 -1.31 -5.43 1.39
N ILE A 132 -1.03 -4.42 0.56
CA ILE A 132 -0.81 -4.55 -0.88
C ILE A 132 0.68 -4.55 -1.20
N LEU A 133 1.07 -5.48 -2.07
CA LEU A 133 2.38 -5.58 -2.69
C LEU A 133 2.33 -4.95 -4.09
N VAL A 134 3.36 -4.21 -4.46
CA VAL A 134 3.49 -3.64 -5.80
C VAL A 134 4.37 -4.56 -6.63
N LEU A 135 3.78 -5.27 -7.60
CA LEU A 135 4.47 -6.18 -8.51
C LEU A 135 4.94 -5.46 -9.79
N ASP A 136 4.04 -4.67 -10.38
CA ASP A 136 4.30 -3.87 -11.58
C ASP A 136 3.77 -2.44 -11.38
N PRO A 137 4.64 -1.49 -11.00
CA PRO A 137 4.23 -0.12 -10.73
C PRO A 137 3.76 0.62 -11.97
N GLN A 138 4.28 0.29 -13.16
CA GLN A 138 3.87 0.94 -14.41
C GLN A 138 2.45 0.54 -14.80
N LYS A 139 2.06 -0.70 -14.49
CA LYS A 139 0.71 -1.18 -14.70
C LYS A 139 -0.24 -0.65 -13.63
N ALA A 140 0.16 -0.72 -12.36
CA ALA A 140 -0.68 -0.32 -11.24
C ALA A 140 -0.98 1.19 -11.24
N SER A 141 0.02 2.03 -11.57
CA SER A 141 -0.12 3.49 -11.62
C SER A 141 -1.12 3.99 -12.66
N LYS A 142 -1.53 3.17 -13.63
CA LYS A 142 -2.60 3.51 -14.57
C LYS A 142 -3.97 3.54 -13.90
N PHE A 143 -4.15 2.74 -12.84
CA PHE A 143 -5.43 2.52 -12.18
C PHE A 143 -5.52 3.21 -10.82
N PHE A 144 -4.41 3.21 -10.07
CA PHE A 144 -4.36 3.70 -8.71
C PHE A 144 -3.18 4.63 -8.47
N ASN A 145 -3.33 5.58 -7.54
CA ASN A 145 -2.21 6.27 -6.93
C ASN A 145 -1.44 5.28 -6.05
N ILE A 146 -0.30 4.81 -6.56
CA ILE A 146 0.60 3.88 -5.84
C ILE A 146 1.62 4.60 -4.95
N GLY A 147 1.37 5.87 -4.62
CA GLY A 147 2.21 6.63 -3.70
C GLY A 147 3.63 6.83 -4.21
N ILE A 148 4.61 6.74 -3.31
CA ILE A 148 6.01 7.05 -3.59
C ILE A 148 6.89 5.83 -3.33
N LYS A 149 7.82 5.57 -4.25
CA LYS A 149 8.91 4.60 -4.05
C LYS A 149 10.15 5.32 -3.54
N LEU A 150 10.62 4.92 -2.37
CA LEU A 150 11.90 5.37 -1.84
C LEU A 150 13.06 4.67 -2.59
N PRO A 151 14.19 5.36 -2.81
CA PRO A 151 15.35 4.78 -3.46
C PRO A 151 16.06 3.74 -2.58
N SER A 152 15.98 3.90 -1.25
CA SER A 152 16.59 3.02 -0.27
C SER A 152 15.87 3.14 1.08
N GLU A 153 16.18 2.25 2.02
CA GLU A 153 15.68 2.31 3.41
C GLU A 153 16.19 3.57 4.15
N ASN A 154 17.38 4.03 3.75
CA ASN A 154 18.03 5.21 4.26
C ASN A 154 18.19 6.21 3.11
N PRO A 155 17.09 6.85 2.68
CA PRO A 155 17.12 7.80 1.59
C PRO A 155 18.10 8.93 1.91
N GLU A 156 18.71 9.48 0.87
CA GLU A 156 19.65 10.58 0.99
C GLU A 156 19.01 11.77 1.72
N TYR A 157 19.84 12.46 2.50
CA TYR A 157 19.42 13.68 3.18
C TYR A 157 19.07 14.75 2.13
N PRO A 158 17.94 15.48 2.27
CA PRO A 158 17.53 16.50 1.30
C PRO A 158 18.61 17.57 1.10
N LYS A 159 18.81 18.01 -0.15
CA LYS A 159 19.86 18.99 -0.50
C LYS A 159 19.42 20.43 -0.28
N SER A 160 18.13 20.67 -0.07
CA SER A 160 17.56 21.99 0.13
C SER A 160 16.31 21.96 0.99
N LEU A 161 15.97 23.10 1.58
CA LEU A 161 14.74 23.27 2.36
C LEU A 161 13.49 22.96 1.52
N CYS A 162 13.49 23.38 0.25
CA CYS A 162 12.37 23.15 -0.68
C CYS A 162 12.15 21.65 -0.95
N GLU A 163 13.23 20.89 -1.15
CA GLU A 163 13.17 19.43 -1.33
C GLU A 163 12.64 18.74 -0.06
N ALA A 164 13.15 19.12 1.12
CA ALA A 164 12.68 18.59 2.39
C ALA A 164 11.19 18.88 2.63
N ALA A 165 10.74 20.10 2.32
CA ALA A 165 9.35 20.52 2.48
C ALA A 165 8.42 19.74 1.54
N THR A 166 8.82 19.57 0.29
CA THR A 166 8.04 18.82 -0.71
C THR A 166 7.90 17.36 -0.30
N MET A 167 9.01 16.70 0.02
CA MET A 167 9.01 15.30 0.44
C MET A 167 8.20 15.09 1.74
N PHE A 168 8.35 15.99 2.72
CA PHE A 168 7.58 15.91 3.95
C PHE A 168 6.07 16.09 3.69
N ALA A 169 5.69 17.05 2.85
CA ALA A 169 4.29 17.29 2.49
C ALA A 169 3.67 16.06 1.83
N ASP A 170 4.36 15.47 0.84
CA ASP A 170 3.90 14.27 0.16
C ASP A 170 3.76 13.07 1.10
N LEU A 171 4.77 12.82 1.95
CA LEU A 171 4.72 11.75 2.94
C LEU A 171 3.60 11.96 3.96
N SER A 172 3.39 13.22 4.42
CA SER A 172 2.34 13.55 5.39
C SER A 172 0.93 13.35 4.83
N ARG A 173 0.75 13.50 3.51
CA ARG A 173 -0.52 13.18 2.84
C ARG A 173 -0.77 11.68 2.79
N LEU A 174 0.28 10.89 2.56
CA LEU A 174 0.19 9.44 2.40
C LEU A 174 0.11 8.69 3.72
N ILE A 175 0.69 9.23 4.80
CA ILE A 175 0.83 8.56 6.09
C ILE A 175 -0.03 9.30 7.11
N LYS A 176 -1.05 8.65 7.68
CA LYS A 176 -1.89 9.20 8.75
C LYS A 176 -1.70 8.36 10.02
N PRO A 177 -0.69 8.69 10.84
CA PRO A 177 -0.32 7.85 11.99
C PRO A 177 -1.51 7.69 12.95
N LYS A 178 -1.88 6.45 13.23
CA LYS A 178 -2.89 6.11 14.24
C LYS A 178 -2.26 5.80 15.60
N MET A 179 -0.97 5.51 15.61
CA MET A 179 -0.16 5.15 16.76
C MET A 179 1.20 5.86 16.68
N THR A 180 1.81 6.03 17.83
CA THR A 180 3.19 6.50 18.02
C THR A 180 4.20 5.38 17.73
N MET A 181 5.47 5.74 17.54
CA MET A 181 6.56 4.75 17.35
C MET A 181 6.63 3.73 18.48
N LYS A 182 6.44 4.16 19.73
CA LYS A 182 6.48 3.28 20.90
C LYS A 182 5.30 2.31 20.95
N GLU A 183 4.11 2.78 20.57
CA GLU A 183 2.93 1.92 20.49
C GLU A 183 3.06 0.87 19.39
N TYR A 184 3.64 1.22 18.24
CA TYR A 184 3.98 0.23 17.22
C TYR A 184 5.01 -0.79 17.71
N GLU A 185 6.04 -0.35 18.43
CA GLU A 185 7.05 -1.25 19.02
C GLU A 185 6.43 -2.26 19.98
N ALA A 186 5.60 -1.80 20.92
CA ALA A 186 4.89 -2.67 21.85
C ALA A 186 3.97 -3.66 21.11
N ALA A 187 3.18 -3.17 20.14
CA ALA A 187 2.28 -4.03 19.36
C ALA A 187 3.03 -5.10 18.56
N ILE A 188 4.19 -4.78 17.98
CA ILE A 188 5.03 -5.74 17.23
C ILE A 188 5.62 -6.81 18.15
N GLU A 189 6.02 -6.45 19.37
CA GLU A 189 6.56 -7.39 20.35
C GLU A 189 5.49 -8.37 20.86
N GLU A 190 4.25 -7.90 21.01
CA GLU A 190 3.12 -8.71 21.49
C GLU A 190 2.43 -9.52 20.37
N CYS A 191 2.64 -9.15 19.10
CA CYS A 191 1.97 -9.77 17.95
C CYS A 191 2.53 -11.17 17.64
N LYS A 192 1.63 -12.15 17.61
CA LYS A 192 1.96 -13.56 17.29
C LYS A 192 1.71 -13.91 15.83
N ASP A 193 0.79 -13.20 15.16
CA ASP A 193 0.49 -13.44 13.76
C ASP A 193 1.55 -12.80 12.87
N SER A 194 2.17 -13.60 12.01
CA SER A 194 3.26 -13.11 11.15
C SER A 194 2.82 -12.06 10.14
N ASN A 195 1.56 -12.12 9.66
CA ASN A 195 1.06 -11.17 8.67
C ASN A 195 0.73 -9.82 9.31
N GLU A 196 0.04 -9.85 10.44
CA GLU A 196 -0.23 -8.66 11.26
C GLU A 196 1.08 -8.01 11.73
N LYS A 197 2.06 -8.82 12.14
CA LYS A 197 3.38 -8.30 12.52
C LYS A 197 4.06 -7.57 11.36
N TRP A 198 4.05 -8.14 10.15
CA TRP A 198 4.60 -7.48 8.96
C TRP A 198 3.89 -6.14 8.65
N GLU A 199 2.56 -6.08 8.80
CA GLU A 199 1.79 -4.85 8.60
C GLU A 199 2.13 -3.78 9.64
N LEU A 200 2.30 -4.17 10.90
CA LEU A 200 2.74 -3.28 11.97
C LEU A 200 4.16 -2.76 11.71
N GLU A 201 5.08 -3.63 11.30
CA GLU A 201 6.46 -3.25 10.92
C GLU A 201 6.47 -2.29 9.73
N ARG A 202 5.63 -2.51 8.72
CA ARG A 202 5.47 -1.60 7.59
C ARG A 202 4.92 -0.24 8.00
N LYS A 203 3.92 -0.21 8.89
CA LYS A 203 3.36 1.05 9.45
C LYS A 203 4.41 1.80 10.29
N LYS A 204 5.17 1.08 11.11
CA LYS A 204 6.33 1.63 11.86
C LYS A 204 7.37 2.23 10.93
N PHE A 205 7.73 1.52 9.86
CA PHE A 205 8.68 2.01 8.86
C PHE A 205 8.21 3.32 8.23
N ARG A 206 6.94 3.41 7.80
CA ARG A 206 6.35 4.64 7.27
C ARG A 206 6.49 5.80 8.24
N LEU A 207 6.14 5.59 9.52
CA LEU A 207 6.26 6.61 10.55
C LEU A 207 7.72 7.06 10.78
N LYS A 208 8.67 6.13 10.77
CA LYS A 208 10.11 6.41 10.86
C LYS A 208 10.58 7.30 9.70
N ILE A 209 10.15 7.03 8.47
CA ILE A 209 10.50 7.83 7.31
C ILE A 209 9.89 9.24 7.39
N LEU A 210 8.62 9.35 7.79
CA LEU A 210 7.97 10.64 8.00
C LEU A 210 8.71 11.51 9.02
N ASP A 211 9.10 10.92 10.17
CA ASP A 211 9.84 11.62 11.21
C ASP A 211 11.24 12.05 10.74
N ARG A 212 11.91 11.23 9.92
CA ARG A 212 13.21 11.59 9.32
C ARG A 212 13.11 12.85 8.47
N TYR A 213 12.15 12.91 7.53
CA TYR A 213 11.97 14.09 6.69
C TYR A 213 11.48 15.32 7.47
N ARG A 214 10.70 15.12 8.53
CA ARG A 214 10.33 16.20 9.47
C ARG A 214 11.57 16.82 10.13
N LYS A 215 12.48 15.99 10.62
CA LYS A 215 13.73 16.46 11.26
C LYS A 215 14.62 17.20 10.27
N ALA A 216 14.81 16.63 9.07
CA ALA A 216 15.58 17.27 8.02
C ALA A 216 15.02 18.65 7.63
N LEU A 217 13.69 18.77 7.54
CA LEU A 217 13.01 20.04 7.28
C LEU A 217 13.31 21.09 8.35
N ILE A 218 13.26 20.70 9.63
CA ILE A 218 13.55 21.60 10.76
C ILE A 218 15.02 22.03 10.75
N GLU A 219 15.94 21.09 10.57
CA GLU A 219 17.38 21.34 10.54
C GLU A 219 17.76 22.32 9.43
N LEU A 220 17.30 22.06 8.19
CA LEU A 220 17.55 22.95 7.05
C LEU A 220 16.93 24.34 7.23
N ALA A 221 15.76 24.43 7.86
CA ALA A 221 15.12 25.72 8.14
C ALA A 221 15.95 26.57 9.12
N ILE A 222 16.53 25.93 10.15
CA ILE A 222 17.42 26.58 11.12
C ILE A 222 18.72 27.03 10.42
N GLU A 223 19.31 26.20 9.57
CA GLU A 223 20.53 26.53 8.83
C GLU A 223 20.35 27.72 7.88
N GLU A 224 19.23 27.77 7.16
CA GLU A 224 18.90 28.86 6.24
C GLU A 224 18.68 30.17 6.99
N GLN A 225 17.96 30.13 8.13
CA GLN A 225 17.76 31.29 8.99
C GLN A 225 19.09 31.84 9.53
N LEU A 226 19.97 30.96 10.01
CA LEU A 226 21.30 31.36 10.52
C LEU A 226 22.20 31.93 9.41
N SER A 227 22.10 31.39 8.20
CA SER A 227 22.85 31.88 7.03
C SER A 227 22.37 33.25 6.57
N GLY A 228 21.05 33.48 6.54
CA GLY A 228 20.46 34.78 6.27
C GLY A 228 20.83 35.84 7.32
N MET A 229 20.87 35.46 8.60
CA MET A 229 21.33 36.35 9.67
C MET A 229 22.81 36.74 9.54
N LYS A 230 23.68 35.82 9.11
CA LYS A 230 25.11 36.10 8.85
C LYS A 230 25.31 36.96 7.60
N GLY A 231 24.50 36.78 6.56
CA GLY A 231 24.48 37.62 5.36
C GLY A 231 24.09 39.07 5.66
N ASN A 232 23.02 39.26 6.45
CA ASN A 232 22.55 40.60 6.83
C ASN A 232 23.51 41.32 7.79
N LYS A 233 24.21 40.61 8.68
CA LYS A 233 25.27 41.23 9.50
C LYS A 233 26.49 41.69 8.70
N ARG A 234 26.79 41.09 7.54
CA ARG A 234 27.85 41.57 6.64
C ARG A 234 27.40 42.73 5.74
N ALA A 235 26.13 42.75 5.36
CA ALA A 235 25.56 43.85 4.56
C ALA A 235 25.31 45.12 5.37
N GLY A 236 25.12 45.02 6.69
CA GLY A 236 24.86 46.16 7.58
C GLY A 236 26.09 46.71 8.33
N LEU A 237 27.30 46.61 7.76
CA LEU A 237 28.56 47.06 8.41
C LEU A 237 29.36 48.08 7.57
N TRP A 238 28.71 48.76 6.62
CA TRP A 238 29.30 49.80 5.76
C TRP A 238 28.35 50.97 5.47
N ASP A 239 27.52 51.38 6.43
CA ASP A 239 26.87 52.69 6.40
C ASP A 239 26.64 53.13 7.86
N ASP A 240 27.72 53.64 8.48
CA ASP A 240 27.80 54.77 9.42
C ASP A 240 29.18 54.84 10.10
#